data_AF-A0A0R2BFW6-F1
#
_entry.id   AF-A0A0R2BFW6-F1
#
_cell.length_a   1.000
_cell.length_b   1.000
_cell.length_c   1.000
_cell.angle_alpha   90.00
_cell.angle_beta   90.00
_cell.angle_gamma   90.00
#
_symmetry.space_group_name_H-M   'P 1'
#
loop_
_entity.id
_entity.type
_entity.pdbx_description
1 polymer ?
#
loop_
_entity_poly.entity_id
_entity_poly.type
_entity_poly.pdbx_seq_one_letter_code
_entity_poly.pdbx_strand_id
1 'polypeptide(L)'
;MTLIFSPVSYAAPTLYVFSDKLPLFVKCLIMIDPLTYQLKAIRTVAFGFFEPLPILVDLLLTLGMMYLAQRILRKVSLQLSVR
;
A
#
# COMPACT_ATOMS: atom_id res chain seq x y z
N MET A 1 -10.24 14.59 -4.18
CA MET A 1 -9.03 13.74 -4.20
C MET A 1 -8.56 13.34 -2.80
N THR A 2 -8.68 14.18 -1.76
CA THR A 2 -8.24 13.87 -0.38
C THR A 2 -9.09 12.82 0.38
N LEU A 3 -10.36 12.64 0.03
CA LEU A 3 -11.31 11.77 0.76
C LEU A 3 -10.97 10.28 0.73
N ILE A 4 -10.26 9.78 -0.29
CA ILE A 4 -9.91 8.35 -0.41
C ILE A 4 -8.51 8.10 0.18
N PHE A 5 -7.58 9.03 0.01
CA PHE A 5 -6.21 8.88 0.54
C PHE A 5 -6.15 9.00 2.06
N SER A 6 -7.01 9.83 2.68
CA SER A 6 -7.01 9.99 4.14
C SER A 6 -7.27 8.68 4.90
N PRO A 7 -8.34 7.90 4.62
CA PRO A 7 -8.57 6.63 5.32
C PRO A 7 -7.52 5.56 4.99
N VAL A 8 -6.93 5.58 3.78
CA VAL A 8 -5.84 4.66 3.41
C VAL A 8 -4.56 4.97 4.17
N SER A 9 -4.18 6.25 4.27
CA SER A 9 -3.02 6.68 5.07
C SER A 9 -3.19 6.42 6.57
N TYR A 10 -4.43 6.40 7.07
CA TYR A 10 -4.75 5.95 8.43
C TYR A 10 -4.82 4.43 8.57
N ALA A 11 -5.02 3.67 7.49
CA ALA A 11 -4.90 2.21 7.53
C ALA A 11 -3.42 1.79 7.60
N ALA A 12 -2.50 2.55 7.01
CA ALA A 12 -1.09 2.31 7.24
C ALA A 12 -0.69 2.60 8.70
N PRO A 13 0.19 1.79 9.33
CA PRO A 13 0.68 1.97 10.71
C PRO A 13 1.73 3.08 10.80
N THR A 14 1.36 4.27 10.35
CA THR A 14 2.20 5.47 10.29
C THR A 14 2.27 6.14 11.66
N LEU A 15 1.13 6.25 12.34
CA LEU A 15 0.96 6.96 13.62
C LEU A 15 0.68 6.03 14.81
N TYR A 16 0.54 4.72 14.58
CA TYR A 16 0.21 3.74 15.61
C TYR A 16 0.97 2.44 15.40
N VAL A 17 1.20 1.73 16.51
CA VAL A 17 1.79 0.39 16.53
C VAL A 17 0.67 -0.62 16.69
N PHE A 18 0.70 -1.70 15.91
CA PHE A 18 -0.30 -2.75 16.00
C PHE A 18 -0.30 -3.37 17.40
N SER A 19 -1.42 -3.24 18.11
CA SER A 19 -1.73 -4.12 19.23
C SER A 19 -2.36 -5.41 18.71
N ASP A 20 -2.14 -6.54 19.37
CA ASP A 20 -2.64 -7.87 18.97
C ASP A 20 -4.17 -7.95 18.79
N LYS A 21 -4.92 -6.93 19.25
CA LYS A 21 -6.38 -6.83 19.20
C LYS A 21 -6.93 -6.06 17.98
N LEU A 22 -6.28 -6.12 16.82
CA LEU A 22 -6.85 -5.51 15.61
C LEU A 22 -7.99 -6.38 15.03
N PRO A 23 -9.15 -5.78 14.67
CA PRO A 23 -10.21 -6.51 13.99
C PRO A 23 -9.73 -7.04 12.62
N LEU A 24 -10.15 -8.26 12.28
CA LEU A 24 -9.71 -9.00 11.09
C LEU A 24 -9.84 -8.21 9.78
N PHE A 25 -10.92 -7.43 9.64
CA PHE A 25 -11.15 -6.60 8.45
C PHE A 25 -10.05 -5.56 8.24
N VAL A 26 -9.62 -4.89 9.32
CA VAL A 26 -8.55 -3.90 9.28
C VAL A 26 -7.22 -4.59 8.96
N LYS A 27 -6.97 -5.76 9.55
CA LYS A 27 -5.75 -6.55 9.27
C LYS A 27 -5.60 -6.90 7.78
N CYS A 28 -6.71 -7.25 7.11
CA CYS A 28 -6.70 -7.54 5.68
C CYS A 28 -6.41 -6.28 4.83
N LEU A 29 -7.04 -5.15 5.14
CA LEU A 29 -6.80 -3.87 4.45
C LEU A 29 -5.34 -3.44 4.50
N ILE A 30 -4.73 -3.59 5.67
CA ILE A 30 -3.34 -3.22 5.92
C ILE A 30 -2.36 -4.12 5.17
N MET A 31 -2.67 -5.41 5.08
CA MET A 31 -1.83 -6.38 4.39
C MET A 31 -1.77 -6.12 2.87
N ILE A 32 -2.82 -5.51 2.31
CA ILE A 32 -2.91 -5.15 0.89
C ILE A 32 -2.32 -3.77 0.62
N ASP A 33 -2.09 -2.95 1.65
CA ASP A 33 -1.55 -1.61 1.49
C ASP A 33 -0.01 -1.64 1.32
N PRO A 34 0.54 -1.29 0.14
CA PRO A 34 1.99 -1.23 -0.08
C PRO A 34 2.69 -0.25 0.89
N LEU A 35 1.99 0.81 1.30
CA LEU A 35 2.54 1.84 2.20
C LEU A 35 2.94 1.25 3.57
N THR A 36 2.24 0.20 4.01
CA THR A 36 2.58 -0.53 5.24
C THR A 36 3.98 -1.13 5.19
N TYR A 37 4.35 -1.74 4.07
CA TYR A 37 5.66 -2.39 3.92
C TYR A 37 6.79 -1.37 3.72
N GLN A 38 6.50 -0.27 3.03
CA GLN A 38 7.44 0.85 2.87
C GLN A 38 7.79 1.49 4.21
N LEU A 39 6.78 1.78 5.04
CA LEU A 39 6.99 2.32 6.38
C LEU A 39 7.74 1.34 7.28
N LYS A 40 7.44 0.04 7.17
CA LYS A 40 8.20 -0.99 7.89
C LYS A 40 9.67 -0.98 7.48
N ALA A 41 9.97 -0.91 6.18
CA ALA A 41 11.34 -0.88 5.66
C ALA A 41 12.11 0.37 6.15
N ILE A 42 11.49 1.55 6.06
CA ILE A 42 12.07 2.81 6.56
C ILE A 42 12.34 2.70 8.07
N ARG A 43 11.39 2.16 8.82
CA ARG A 43 11.51 1.98 10.28
C ARG A 43 12.64 1.02 10.63
N THR A 44 12.78 -0.11 9.94
CA THR A 44 13.88 -1.05 10.17
C THR A 44 15.23 -0.39 9.92
N VAL A 45 15.37 0.34 8.80
CA VAL A 45 16.61 1.08 8.47
C VAL A 45 16.91 2.14 9.53
N ALA A 46 15.90 2.89 9.99
CA ALA A 46 16.07 3.90 11.03
C ALA A 46 16.52 3.32 12.39
N PHE A 47 16.11 2.09 12.71
CA PHE A 47 16.55 1.37 13.91
C PHE A 47 17.86 0.57 13.71
N GLY A 48 18.50 0.68 12.55
CA GLY A 48 19.80 0.05 12.26
C GLY A 48 19.73 -1.41 11.79
N PHE A 49 18.54 -1.93 11.51
CA PHE A 49 18.34 -3.29 11.00
C PHE A 49 17.87 -3.25 9.54
N PHE A 50 18.50 -4.03 8.66
CA PHE A 50 18.06 -4.12 7.27
C PHE A 50 17.27 -5.41 7.05
N GLU A 51 15.94 -5.31 6.94
CA GLU A 51 15.08 -6.42 6.54
C GLU A 51 14.74 -6.30 5.04
N PRO A 52 15.17 -7.25 4.17
CA PRO A 52 14.87 -7.21 2.74
C PRO A 52 13.45 -7.70 2.39
N LEU A 53 12.84 -8.49 3.28
CA LEU A 53 11.52 -9.09 3.06
C LEU A 53 10.40 -8.06 2.80
N PRO A 54 10.24 -6.99 3.61
CA PRO A 54 9.22 -5.97 3.37
C PRO A 54 9.36 -5.30 2.01
N ILE A 55 10.61 -5.06 1.57
CA ILE A 55 10.92 -4.41 0.28
C ILE A 55 10.50 -5.31 -0.88
N LEU A 56 10.79 -6.61 -0.79
CA LEU A 56 10.40 -7.58 -1.82
C LEU A 56 8.87 -7.69 -1.93
N VAL A 57 8.17 -7.70 -0.79
CA VAL A 57 6.70 -7.76 -0.76
C VAL A 57 6.11 -6.49 -1.38
N ASP A 58 6.60 -5.31 -1.03
CA ASP A 58 6.17 -4.03 -1.61
C ASP A 58 6.36 -4.01 -3.13
N LEU A 59 7.49 -4.50 -3.62
CA LEU A 59 7.82 -4.54 -5.04
C LEU A 59 6.88 -5.47 -5.82
N LEU A 60 6.54 -6.64 -5.27
CA LEU A 60 5.56 -7.54 -5.88
C LEU A 60 4.16 -6.95 -5.90
N LEU A 61 3.77 -6.28 -4.82
CA LEU A 61 2.44 -5.68 -4.66
C LEU A 61 2.24 -4.51 -5.62
N THR A 62 3.23 -3.64 -5.75
CA THR A 62 3.25 -2.53 -6.70
C THR A 62 3.22 -3.01 -8.15
N LEU A 63 4.01 -4.02 -8.52
CA LEU A 63 3.96 -4.62 -9.86
C LEU A 63 2.59 -5.26 -10.15
N GLY A 64 2.01 -5.95 -9.17
CA GLY A 64 0.67 -6.55 -9.30
C GLY A 64 -0.42 -5.49 -9.53
N MET A 65 -0.40 -4.42 -8.74
CA MET A 65 -1.30 -3.27 -8.89
C MET A 65 -1.12 -2.57 -10.24
N MET A 66 0.12 -2.40 -10.70
CA MET A 66 0.45 -1.80 -11.99
C MET A 66 -0.07 -2.65 -13.16
N TYR A 67 0.11 -3.97 -13.09
CA TYR A 67 -0.44 -4.90 -14.07
C TYR A 67 -1.97 -4.85 -14.11
N LEU A 68 -2.62 -4.80 -12.94
CA LEU A 68 -4.07 -4.70 -12.82
C LEU A 68 -4.58 -3.39 -13.44
N ALA A 69 -3.92 -2.27 -13.11
CA ALA A 69 -4.22 -0.96 -13.67
C ALA A 69 -4.10 -0.99 -15.20
N GLN A 70 -3.01 -1.55 -15.73
CA GLN A 70 -2.81 -1.66 -17.19
C GLN A 70 -3.89 -2.51 -17.86
N ARG A 71 -4.31 -3.63 -17.24
CA ARG A 71 -5.41 -4.48 -17.72
C ARG A 71 -6.74 -3.73 -17.75
N ILE A 72 -7.03 -2.91 -16.73
CA ILE A 72 -8.25 -2.11 -16.64
C ILE A 72 -8.22 -1.00 -17.69
N LEU A 73 -7.12 -0.22 -17.76
CA LEU A 73 -6.96 0.84 -18.75
C LEU A 73 -7.09 0.33 -20.19
N ARG A 74 -6.60 -0.88 -20.49
CA ARG A 74 -6.74 -1.48 -21.83
C ARG A 74 -8.20 -1.80 -22.20
N LYS A 75 -9.07 -2.03 -21.21
CA LYS A 75 -10.50 -2.28 -21.43
C LYS A 75 -11.33 -1.00 -21.50
N VAL A 76 -10.83 0.08 -20.91
CA VAL A 76 -11.46 1.40 -21.00
C VAL A 76 -11.04 2.01 -22.34
N SER A 77 -11.98 2.27 -23.24
CA SER A 77 -11.71 3.13 -24.39
C SER A 77 -11.35 4.51 -23.84
N LEU A 78 -10.06 4.82 -23.77
CA LEU A 78 -9.56 6.11 -23.33
C LEU A 78 -10.02 7.17 -24.32
N GLN A 79 -11.26 7.65 -24.17
CA GLN A 79 -11.67 8.91 -24.76
C GLN A 79 -10.95 9.98 -23.96
N LEU A 80 -9.86 10.51 -24.52
CA LEU A 80 -9.29 11.76 -24.06
C LEU A 80 -10.43 12.78 -24.08
N SER A 81 -10.88 13.20 -22.89
CA SER A 81 -11.77 14.34 -22.75
C SER A 81 -11.01 15.55 -23.28
N VAL A 82 -11.11 15.81 -24.58
CA VAL A 82 -10.70 17.06 -25.19
C VAL A 82 -11.49 18.13 -24.46
N ARG A 83 -10.76 18.97 -23.72
CA ARG A 83 -11.29 20.12 -23.00
C ARG A 83 -11.28 21.32 -23.93
#